data_AF-A0A822CX48-F1
#
_entry.id   AF-A0A822CX48-F1
#
_cell.length_a   1.000
_cell.length_b   1.000
_cell.length_c   1.000
_cell.angle_alpha   90.00
_cell.angle_beta   90.00
_cell.angle_gamma   90.00
#
_symmetry.space_group_name_H-M   'P 1'
#
loop_
_entity.id
_entity.type
_entity.pdbx_description
1 polymer ?
#
loop_
_entity_poly.entity_id
_entity_poly.type
_entity_poly.pdbx_seq_one_letter_code
_entity_poly.pdbx_strand_id
1 'polypeptide(L)'
;VDYEKQWYLGMIRRRTLYILIKSVEKAKHQHSLKLHWKLIVEHFRLSKWLQYLMRLDCVKWINKESNKLLFDHIFLTIELTLAFHSTQTRMDNIRKQFPELANIGKRIWNKVYEETHLYHLTATYILLDLQQSYEACWRIHMTKRCAQMLLKYESKTITELYETGMLGHSVYSHILELIEKKSLKLEFYRVSMVHGHLKAIENPFDLLPLFQSLPNHEKTRWQTIMKAKHRWYINESIFKR
;
A
#
# COMPACT_ATOMS: atom_id res chain seq x y z
N VAL A 1 -11.67 -1.60 10.41
CA VAL A 1 -11.00 -0.91 9.28
C VAL A 1 -11.83 -1.17 8.06
N ASP A 2 -12.27 -0.13 7.36
CA ASP A 2 -13.17 -0.30 6.22
C ASP A 2 -12.33 -0.21 4.92
N TYR A 3 -11.71 -1.35 4.61
CA TYR A 3 -10.92 -1.56 3.39
C TYR A 3 -11.82 -1.63 2.16
N GLU A 4 -13.09 -1.99 2.33
CA GLU A 4 -14.07 -1.99 1.25
C GLU A 4 -14.23 -0.58 0.67
N LYS A 5 -14.30 0.46 1.51
CA LYS A 5 -14.26 1.85 1.05
C LYS A 5 -12.97 2.19 0.31
N GLN A 6 -11.81 1.71 0.75
CA GLN A 6 -10.54 1.96 0.04
C GLN A 6 -10.55 1.31 -1.35
N TRP A 7 -11.08 0.09 -1.46
CA TRP A 7 -11.25 -0.59 -2.74
C TRP A 7 -12.29 0.13 -3.63
N TYR A 8 -13.42 0.52 -3.06
CA TYR A 8 -14.47 1.26 -3.76
C TYR A 8 -13.95 2.57 -4.36
N LEU A 9 -13.11 3.29 -3.61
CA LEU A 9 -12.44 4.52 -4.05
C LEU A 9 -11.26 4.27 -5.01
N GLY A 10 -10.95 3.03 -5.37
CA GLY A 10 -9.85 2.69 -6.26
C GLY A 10 -8.46 2.87 -5.64
N MET A 11 -8.35 2.91 -4.31
CA MET A 11 -7.08 3.07 -3.60
C MET A 11 -6.28 1.76 -3.50
N ILE A 12 -6.96 0.61 -3.57
CA ILE A 12 -6.40 -0.73 -3.52
C ILE A 12 -7.08 -1.66 -4.52
N ARG A 13 -6.38 -2.70 -4.98
CA ARG A 13 -6.92 -3.74 -5.87
C ARG A 13 -7.73 -4.78 -5.09
N ARG A 14 -8.57 -5.54 -5.81
CA ARG A 14 -9.37 -6.64 -5.22
C ARG A 14 -8.52 -7.67 -4.48
N ARG A 15 -7.35 -8.03 -5.02
CA ARG A 15 -6.41 -8.97 -4.35
C ARG A 15 -5.95 -8.43 -2.99
N THR A 16 -5.62 -7.16 -2.91
CA THR A 16 -5.20 -6.48 -1.68
C THR A 16 -6.34 -6.43 -0.67
N LEU A 17 -7.55 -6.09 -1.11
CA LEU A 17 -8.75 -6.12 -0.28
C LEU A 17 -8.96 -7.50 0.37
N TYR A 18 -8.88 -8.58 -0.43
CA TYR A 18 -9.04 -9.93 0.07
C TYR A 18 -8.05 -10.28 1.19
N ILE A 19 -6.77 -9.92 1.00
CA ILE A 19 -5.73 -10.15 2.02
C ILE A 19 -6.05 -9.37 3.30
N LEU A 20 -6.41 -8.10 3.17
CA LEU A 20 -6.68 -7.22 4.30
C LEU A 20 -7.93 -7.62 5.11
N ILE A 21 -9.00 -8.06 4.44
CA ILE A 21 -10.20 -8.59 5.10
C ILE A 21 -9.84 -9.86 5.87
N LYS A 22 -9.20 -10.82 5.19
CA LYS A 22 -8.82 -12.10 5.79
C LYS A 22 -7.87 -11.93 6.99
N SER A 23 -6.94 -10.98 6.91
CA SER A 23 -6.02 -10.71 8.01
C SER A 23 -6.72 -10.04 9.20
N VAL A 24 -7.67 -9.12 8.95
CA VAL A 24 -8.49 -8.52 10.00
C VAL A 24 -9.41 -9.54 10.66
N GLU A 25 -10.09 -10.39 9.91
CA GLU A 25 -10.98 -11.41 10.47
C GLU A 25 -10.23 -12.32 11.44
N LYS A 26 -9.05 -12.82 11.03
CA LYS A 26 -8.18 -13.61 11.90
C LYS A 26 -7.69 -12.84 13.12
N ALA A 27 -7.28 -11.59 12.93
CA ALA A 27 -6.79 -10.75 14.03
C ALA A 27 -7.89 -10.33 15.01
N LYS A 28 -9.13 -10.19 14.53
CA LYS A 28 -10.31 -9.84 15.33
C LYS A 28 -10.61 -10.92 16.37
N HIS A 29 -10.49 -12.19 16.00
CA HIS A 29 -10.65 -13.31 16.94
C HIS A 29 -9.65 -13.30 18.10
N GLN A 30 -8.49 -12.66 17.91
CA GLN A 30 -7.43 -12.57 18.93
C GLN A 30 -7.21 -11.14 19.47
N HIS A 31 -8.07 -10.19 19.08
CA HIS A 31 -7.96 -8.78 19.44
C HIS A 31 -6.55 -8.17 19.31
N SER A 32 -5.81 -8.52 18.25
CA SER A 32 -4.37 -8.20 18.15
C SER A 32 -4.00 -7.45 16.87
N LEU A 33 -3.60 -6.19 17.02
CA LEU A 33 -3.06 -5.39 15.91
C LEU A 33 -1.71 -5.96 15.44
N LYS A 34 -0.87 -6.43 16.36
CA LYS A 34 0.35 -7.18 16.05
C LYS A 34 0.09 -8.36 15.12
N LEU A 35 -0.95 -9.16 15.38
CA LEU A 35 -1.27 -10.30 14.52
C LEU A 35 -1.73 -9.82 13.14
N HIS A 36 -2.58 -8.80 13.07
CA HIS A 36 -3.02 -8.22 11.79
C HIS A 36 -1.82 -7.77 10.94
N TRP A 37 -0.88 -7.03 11.54
CA TRP A 37 0.35 -6.62 10.88
C TRP A 37 1.22 -7.81 10.45
N LYS A 38 1.39 -8.81 11.32
CA LYS A 38 2.17 -10.02 11.00
C LYS A 38 1.60 -10.74 9.78
N LEU A 39 0.28 -10.92 9.72
CA LEU A 39 -0.40 -11.57 8.60
C LEU A 39 -0.24 -10.77 7.30
N ILE A 40 -0.22 -9.44 7.37
CA ILE A 40 0.08 -8.59 6.19
C ILE A 40 1.52 -8.79 5.73
N VAL A 41 2.48 -8.73 6.66
CA VAL A 41 3.93 -8.83 6.34
C VAL A 41 4.30 -10.19 5.76
N GLU A 42 3.55 -11.26 6.07
CA GLU A 42 3.74 -12.57 5.41
C GLU A 42 3.62 -12.49 3.89
N HIS A 43 2.82 -11.56 3.37
CA HIS A 43 2.67 -11.32 1.93
C HIS A 43 3.80 -10.49 1.32
N PHE A 44 4.73 -9.95 2.11
CA PHE A 44 5.87 -9.17 1.58
C PHE A 44 6.99 -10.07 1.06
N ARG A 45 6.99 -11.35 1.47
CA ARG A 45 8.00 -12.32 1.03
C ARG A 45 7.73 -12.76 -0.39
N LEU A 46 8.74 -12.66 -1.25
CA LEU A 46 8.70 -13.25 -2.58
C LEU A 46 8.54 -14.77 -2.47
N SER A 47 7.74 -15.37 -3.34
CA SER A 47 7.65 -16.84 -3.39
C SER A 47 9.01 -17.44 -3.78
N LYS A 48 9.36 -18.60 -3.21
CA LYS A 48 10.62 -19.30 -3.51
C LYS A 48 10.80 -19.54 -5.02
N TRP A 49 9.69 -19.80 -5.71
CA TRP A 49 9.68 -20.00 -7.16
C TRP A 49 10.04 -18.72 -7.93
N LEU A 50 9.47 -17.57 -7.56
CA LEU A 50 9.83 -16.31 -8.18
C LEU A 50 11.28 -15.93 -7.90
N GLN A 51 11.76 -16.18 -6.68
CA GLN A 51 13.19 -16.02 -6.33
C GLN A 51 14.08 -16.90 -7.21
N TYR A 52 13.67 -18.13 -7.51
CA TYR A 52 14.40 -19.03 -8.41
C TYR A 52 14.39 -18.52 -9.86
N LEU A 53 13.23 -18.10 -10.38
CA LEU A 53 13.14 -17.55 -11.74
C LEU A 53 14.00 -16.30 -11.93
N MET A 54 14.07 -15.43 -10.92
CA MET A 54 14.93 -14.25 -10.95
C MET A 54 16.43 -14.59 -11.04
N ARG A 55 16.85 -15.81 -10.66
CA ARG A 55 18.24 -16.28 -10.84
C ARG A 55 18.53 -16.77 -12.26
N LEU A 56 17.49 -16.99 -13.06
CA LEU A 56 17.61 -17.38 -14.47
C LEU A 56 17.59 -16.14 -15.36
N ASP A 57 18.35 -15.11 -14.97
CA ASP A 57 18.42 -13.80 -15.64
C ASP A 57 19.01 -13.89 -17.05
N CYS A 58 19.77 -14.95 -17.34
CA CYS A 58 20.34 -15.29 -18.64
C CYS A 58 19.27 -15.45 -19.75
N VAL A 59 18.04 -15.84 -19.38
CA VAL A 59 16.98 -16.14 -20.36
C VAL A 59 16.03 -14.95 -20.47
N LYS A 60 16.13 -14.19 -21.57
CA LYS A 60 15.39 -12.92 -21.77
C LYS A 60 13.88 -13.00 -21.53
N TRP A 61 13.22 -14.06 -21.99
CA TRP A 61 11.77 -14.19 -21.80
C TRP A 61 11.40 -14.51 -20.34
N ILE A 62 12.19 -15.33 -19.66
CA ILE A 62 12.03 -15.64 -18.22
C ILE A 62 12.25 -14.37 -17.41
N ASN A 63 13.30 -13.61 -17.71
CA ASN A 63 13.59 -12.34 -17.07
C ASN A 63 12.43 -11.34 -17.25
N LYS A 64 11.87 -11.24 -18.46
CA LYS A 64 10.70 -10.39 -18.73
C LYS A 64 9.48 -10.76 -17.87
N GLU A 65 9.13 -12.05 -17.78
CA GLU A 65 8.00 -12.49 -16.96
C GLU A 65 8.28 -12.37 -15.45
N SER A 66 9.50 -12.67 -15.02
CA SER A 66 9.93 -12.53 -13.62
C SER A 66 9.84 -11.07 -13.16
N ASN A 67 10.25 -10.13 -14.00
CA ASN A 67 10.12 -8.70 -13.71
C ASN A 67 8.66 -8.26 -13.60
N LYS A 68 7.75 -8.79 -14.43
CA LYS A 68 6.31 -8.50 -14.30
C LYS A 68 5.76 -8.98 -12.95
N LEU A 69 6.16 -10.19 -12.52
CA LEU A 69 5.72 -10.76 -11.25
C LEU A 69 6.31 -10.01 -10.05
N LEU A 70 7.59 -9.61 -10.13
CA LEU A 70 8.23 -8.76 -9.13
C LEU A 70 7.50 -7.42 -9.00
N PHE A 71 7.14 -6.80 -10.12
CA PHE A 71 6.42 -5.54 -10.14
C PHE A 71 5.04 -5.65 -9.49
N ASP A 72 4.28 -6.71 -9.81
CA ASP A 72 2.99 -7.00 -9.18
C ASP A 72 3.11 -7.19 -7.67
N HIS A 73 4.19 -7.85 -7.23
CA HIS A 73 4.52 -8.08 -5.83
C HIS A 73 4.86 -6.78 -5.08
N ILE A 74 5.67 -5.91 -5.68
CA ILE A 74 5.98 -4.58 -5.12
C ILE A 74 4.71 -3.76 -4.99
N PHE A 75 3.84 -3.77 -6.02
CA PHE A 75 2.55 -3.07 -5.97
C PHE A 75 1.67 -3.57 -4.84
N LEU A 76 1.58 -4.88 -4.68
CA LEU A 76 0.84 -5.47 -3.57
C LEU A 76 1.40 -5.01 -2.21
N THR A 77 2.72 -4.98 -2.06
CA THR A 77 3.39 -4.53 -0.83
C THR A 77 3.09 -3.05 -0.55
N ILE A 78 3.15 -2.18 -1.55
CA ILE A 78 2.80 -0.75 -1.44
C ILE A 78 1.34 -0.61 -0.99
N GLU A 79 0.40 -1.28 -1.65
CA GLU A 79 -1.03 -1.19 -1.33
C GLU A 79 -1.35 -1.68 0.08
N LEU A 80 -0.81 -2.84 0.48
CA LEU A 80 -0.99 -3.40 1.82
C LEU A 80 -0.47 -2.43 2.89
N THR A 81 0.71 -1.86 2.67
CA THR A 81 1.35 -0.96 3.64
C THR A 81 0.59 0.37 3.73
N LEU A 82 0.17 0.96 2.60
CA LEU A 82 -0.64 2.19 2.59
C LEU A 82 -2.00 1.99 3.25
N ALA A 83 -2.67 0.88 2.94
CA ALA A 83 -3.98 0.56 3.51
C ALA A 83 -3.88 0.43 5.02
N PHE A 84 -2.88 -0.30 5.52
CA PHE A 84 -2.61 -0.41 6.95
C PHE A 84 -2.25 0.94 7.57
N HIS A 85 -1.34 1.71 6.97
CA HIS A 85 -0.89 3.02 7.46
C HIS A 85 -2.06 4.00 7.65
N SER A 86 -3.00 4.03 6.69
CA SER A 86 -4.20 4.89 6.76
C SER A 86 -5.14 4.58 7.93
N THR A 87 -4.96 3.44 8.61
CA THR A 87 -5.80 3.02 9.73
C THR A 87 -5.61 3.92 10.95
N GLN A 88 -4.40 4.43 11.21
CA GLN A 88 -4.14 5.33 12.34
C GLN A 88 -4.88 6.66 12.18
N THR A 89 -4.77 7.30 11.01
CA THR A 89 -5.50 8.54 10.71
C THR A 89 -7.01 8.38 10.93
N ARG A 90 -7.54 7.17 10.69
CA ARG A 90 -8.96 6.86 10.97
C ARG A 90 -9.24 6.68 12.46
N MET A 91 -8.35 6.06 13.23
CA MET A 91 -8.51 5.98 14.70
C MET A 91 -8.53 7.37 15.33
N ASP A 92 -7.65 8.27 14.88
CA ASP A 92 -7.63 9.66 15.33
C ASP A 92 -8.92 10.40 14.97
N ASN A 93 -9.49 10.13 13.79
CA ASN A 93 -10.76 10.71 13.36
C ASN A 93 -11.97 10.14 14.11
N ILE A 94 -12.01 8.82 14.37
CA ILE A 94 -13.06 8.17 15.17
C ILE A 94 -13.07 8.76 16.59
N ARG A 95 -11.90 8.99 17.19
CA ARG A 95 -11.80 9.63 18.49
C ARG A 95 -12.38 11.05 18.50
N LYS A 96 -12.15 11.83 17.44
CA LYS A 96 -12.72 13.18 17.31
C LYS A 96 -14.24 13.15 17.10
N GLN A 97 -14.77 12.11 16.47
CA GLN A 97 -16.18 11.99 16.13
C GLN A 97 -17.05 11.41 17.25
N PHE A 98 -16.48 10.55 18.11
CA PHE A 98 -17.22 9.86 19.18
C PHE A 98 -16.63 10.21 20.55
N PRO A 99 -17.07 11.32 21.18
CA PRO A 99 -16.57 11.74 22.48
C PRO A 99 -16.87 10.72 23.59
N GLU A 100 -17.79 9.78 23.41
CA GLU A 100 -18.06 8.68 24.35
C GLU A 100 -16.84 7.73 24.50
N LEU A 101 -15.99 7.65 23.48
CA LEU A 101 -14.72 6.91 23.55
C LEU A 101 -13.69 7.59 24.46
N ALA A 102 -13.90 8.85 24.85
CA ALA A 102 -13.04 9.54 25.81
C ALA A 102 -13.12 8.93 27.23
N ASN A 103 -14.18 8.17 27.52
CA ASN A 103 -14.37 7.48 28.80
C ASN A 103 -13.65 6.13 28.89
N ILE A 104 -13.07 5.64 27.78
CA ILE A 104 -12.18 4.48 27.83
C ILE A 104 -10.98 4.85 28.72
N GLY A 105 -10.67 3.99 29.70
CA GLY A 105 -9.60 4.25 30.65
C GLY A 105 -8.31 4.70 29.96
N LYS A 106 -7.79 5.87 30.35
CA LYS A 106 -6.60 6.53 29.76
C LYS A 106 -5.42 5.57 29.55
N ARG A 107 -5.25 4.61 30.47
CA ARG A 107 -4.21 3.57 30.41
C ARG A 107 -4.39 2.58 29.25
N ILE A 108 -5.63 2.14 28.98
CA ILE A 108 -5.95 1.24 27.87
C ILE A 108 -5.75 1.98 26.56
N TRP A 109 -6.21 3.22 26.49
CA TRP A 109 -6.04 4.05 25.30
C TRP A 109 -4.57 4.34 24.99
N ASN A 110 -3.77 4.71 25.99
CA ASN A 110 -2.34 4.93 25.81
C ASN A 110 -1.64 3.69 25.28
N LYS A 111 -1.98 2.50 25.79
CA LYS A 111 -1.39 1.24 25.31
C LYS A 111 -1.77 0.94 23.86
N VAL A 112 -3.03 1.14 23.49
CA VAL A 112 -3.50 0.97 22.10
C VAL A 112 -2.85 2.01 21.18
N TYR A 113 -2.69 3.24 21.65
CA TYR A 113 -2.06 4.31 20.90
C TYR A 113 -0.56 4.05 20.67
N GLU A 114 0.18 3.63 21.70
CA GLU A 114 1.58 3.24 21.60
C GLU A 114 1.77 2.07 20.61
N GLU A 115 0.93 1.04 20.70
CA GLU A 115 0.97 -0.10 19.77
C GLU A 115 0.66 0.35 18.33
N THR A 116 -0.37 1.16 18.15
CA THR A 116 -0.76 1.69 16.83
C THR A 116 0.34 2.56 16.24
N HIS A 117 0.91 3.46 17.04
CA HIS A 117 2.00 4.35 16.65
C HIS A 117 3.25 3.58 16.22
N LEU A 118 3.61 2.51 16.95
CA LEU A 118 4.74 1.65 16.59
C LEU A 118 4.55 0.98 15.22
N TYR A 119 3.37 0.41 14.96
CA TYR A 119 3.11 -0.24 13.67
C TYR A 119 2.91 0.76 12.53
N HIS A 120 2.41 1.95 12.81
CA HIS A 120 2.34 3.03 11.84
C HIS A 120 3.73 3.51 11.44
N LEU A 121 4.61 3.79 12.41
CA LEU A 121 6.02 4.07 12.15
C LEU A 121 6.65 2.99 11.27
N THR A 122 6.43 1.72 11.63
CA THR A 122 6.92 0.58 10.84
C THR A 122 6.39 0.61 9.41
N ALA A 123 5.11 0.88 9.20
CA ALA A 123 4.53 1.01 7.87
C ALA A 123 5.09 2.21 7.10
N THR A 124 5.25 3.38 7.75
CA THR A 124 5.86 4.57 7.15
C THR A 124 7.27 4.27 6.66
N TYR A 125 8.07 3.54 7.43
CA TYR A 125 9.41 3.12 7.04
C TYR A 125 9.40 2.22 5.80
N ILE A 126 8.51 1.24 5.76
CA ILE A 126 8.42 0.33 4.61
C ILE A 126 8.00 1.11 3.36
N LEU A 127 7.08 2.08 3.48
CA LEU A 127 6.70 2.95 2.36
C LEU A 127 7.86 3.80 1.86
N LEU A 128 8.65 4.38 2.77
CA LEU A 128 9.85 5.13 2.42
C LEU A 128 10.86 4.26 1.68
N ASP A 129 11.15 3.07 2.19
CA ASP A 129 12.07 2.14 1.54
C ASP A 129 11.56 1.75 0.14
N LEU A 130 10.27 1.46 0.01
CA LEU A 130 9.63 1.17 -1.28
C LEU A 130 9.76 2.34 -2.25
N GLN A 131 9.54 3.57 -1.78
CA GLN A 131 9.67 4.78 -2.59
C GLN A 131 11.10 5.00 -3.08
N GLN A 132 12.11 4.72 -2.24
CA GLN A 132 13.52 4.93 -2.57
C GLN A 132 14.08 3.81 -3.44
N SER A 133 13.88 2.57 -3.01
CA SER A 133 14.44 1.37 -3.65
C SER A 133 13.75 1.05 -4.97
N TYR A 134 12.49 1.48 -5.14
CA TYR A 134 11.66 1.18 -6.31
C TYR A 134 10.90 2.41 -6.81
N GLU A 135 11.59 3.55 -6.95
CA GLU A 135 11.02 4.84 -7.34
C GLU A 135 10.13 4.75 -8.59
N ALA A 136 10.59 4.07 -9.64
CA ALA A 136 9.79 3.89 -10.86
C ALA A 136 8.48 3.13 -10.58
N CYS A 137 8.55 2.04 -9.80
CA CYS A 137 7.37 1.27 -9.40
C CYS A 137 6.42 2.13 -8.57
N TRP A 138 6.95 2.86 -7.59
CA TRP A 138 6.20 3.77 -6.75
C TRP A 138 5.47 4.82 -7.58
N ARG A 139 6.18 5.53 -8.46
CA ARG A 139 5.60 6.57 -9.31
C ARG A 139 4.48 6.02 -10.20
N ILE A 140 4.74 4.91 -10.89
CA ILE A 140 3.74 4.26 -11.76
C ILE A 140 2.51 3.83 -10.94
N HIS A 141 2.72 3.24 -9.76
CA HIS A 141 1.64 2.82 -8.88
C HIS A 141 0.80 4.01 -8.41
N MET A 142 1.44 5.08 -7.95
CA MET A 142 0.75 6.30 -7.49
C MET A 142 -0.04 6.95 -8.63
N THR A 143 0.54 7.08 -9.82
CA THR A 143 -0.18 7.60 -11.00
C THR A 143 -1.38 6.74 -11.34
N LYS A 144 -1.23 5.41 -11.36
CA LYS A 144 -2.35 4.48 -11.60
C LYS A 144 -3.45 4.67 -10.56
N ARG A 145 -3.10 4.75 -9.29
CA ARG A 145 -4.04 4.98 -8.20
C ARG A 145 -4.77 6.32 -8.33
N CYS A 146 -4.08 7.40 -8.66
CA CYS A 146 -4.70 8.70 -8.92
C CYS A 146 -5.70 8.62 -10.07
N ALA A 147 -5.34 7.96 -11.18
CA ALA A 147 -6.24 7.78 -12.31
C ALA A 147 -7.48 6.95 -11.94
N GLN A 148 -7.32 5.89 -11.14
CA GLN A 148 -8.44 5.09 -10.63
C GLN A 148 -9.35 5.90 -9.71
N MET A 149 -8.78 6.69 -8.79
CA MET A 149 -9.56 7.58 -7.92
C MET A 149 -10.36 8.61 -8.72
N LEU A 150 -9.73 9.27 -9.70
CA LEU A 150 -10.40 10.25 -10.55
C LEU A 150 -11.57 9.62 -11.31
N LEU A 151 -11.38 8.48 -11.96
CA LEU A 151 -12.48 7.76 -12.64
C LEU A 151 -13.63 7.41 -11.70
N LYS A 152 -13.35 7.06 -10.43
CA LYS A 152 -14.38 6.79 -9.43
C LYS A 152 -15.11 8.06 -8.98
N TYR A 153 -14.42 9.18 -8.84
CA TYR A 153 -15.06 10.47 -8.58
C TYR A 153 -15.96 10.89 -9.73
N GLU A 154 -15.47 10.83 -10.97
CA GLU A 154 -16.26 11.09 -12.17
C GLU A 154 -17.49 10.19 -12.24
N SER A 155 -17.34 8.88 -11.96
CA SER A 155 -18.47 7.94 -11.92
C SER A 155 -19.55 8.38 -10.93
N LYS A 156 -19.16 8.91 -9.76
CA LYS A 156 -20.10 9.39 -8.73
C LYS A 156 -20.84 10.63 -9.23
N THR A 157 -20.11 11.59 -9.78
CA THR A 157 -20.68 12.83 -10.32
C THR A 157 -21.63 12.55 -11.49
N ILE A 158 -21.29 11.61 -12.37
CA ILE A 158 -22.17 11.20 -13.48
C ILE A 158 -23.46 10.55 -12.97
N THR A 159 -23.38 9.73 -11.91
CA THR A 159 -24.58 9.18 -11.26
C THR A 159 -25.45 10.28 -10.66
N GLU A 160 -24.87 11.25 -9.95
CA GLU A 160 -25.61 12.38 -9.37
C GLU A 160 -26.28 13.25 -10.45
N LEU A 161 -25.60 13.49 -11.58
CA LEU A 161 -26.17 14.21 -12.72
C LEU A 161 -27.32 13.44 -13.40
N TYR A 162 -27.26 12.11 -13.41
CA TYR A 162 -28.36 11.28 -13.90
C TYR A 162 -29.56 11.29 -12.93
N GLU A 163 -29.31 11.12 -11.63
CA GLU A 163 -30.34 11.15 -10.59
C GLU A 163 -31.10 12.48 -10.53
N THR A 164 -30.41 13.59 -10.85
CA THR A 164 -31.02 14.93 -10.94
C THR A 164 -31.74 15.21 -12.27
N GLY A 165 -31.74 14.26 -13.20
CA GLY A 165 -32.38 14.40 -14.52
C GLY A 165 -31.59 15.27 -15.51
N MET A 166 -30.35 15.68 -15.18
CA MET A 166 -29.51 16.48 -16.06
C MET A 166 -28.87 15.65 -17.19
N LEU A 167 -28.84 14.32 -17.06
CA LEU A 167 -28.34 13.38 -18.07
C LEU A 167 -29.46 12.45 -18.54
N GLY A 168 -29.60 12.32 -19.87
CA GLY A 168 -30.43 11.28 -20.46
C GLY A 168 -29.83 9.88 -20.26
N HIS A 169 -30.69 8.86 -20.14
CA HIS A 169 -30.29 7.48 -19.85
C HIS A 169 -29.26 6.91 -20.84
N SER A 170 -29.39 7.20 -22.13
CA SER A 170 -28.44 6.73 -23.16
C SER A 170 -27.03 7.30 -22.97
N VAL A 171 -26.93 8.59 -22.62
CA VAL A 171 -25.66 9.28 -22.37
C VAL A 171 -25.04 8.78 -21.07
N TYR A 172 -25.85 8.63 -20.01
CA TYR A 172 -25.44 8.06 -18.73
C TYR A 172 -24.81 6.67 -18.89
N SER A 173 -25.53 5.73 -19.52
CA SER A 173 -25.05 4.36 -19.70
C SER A 173 -23.75 4.31 -20.52
N HIS A 174 -23.63 5.13 -21.57
CA HIS A 174 -22.43 5.18 -22.40
C HIS A 174 -21.19 5.69 -21.62
N ILE A 175 -21.37 6.76 -20.83
CA ILE A 175 -20.27 7.32 -20.03
C ILE A 175 -19.83 6.31 -18.95
N LEU A 176 -20.77 5.65 -18.28
CA LEU A 176 -20.45 4.64 -17.27
C LEU A 176 -19.70 3.44 -17.87
N GLU A 177 -20.13 2.93 -19.02
CA GLU A 177 -19.45 1.83 -19.71
C GLU A 177 -17.99 2.22 -20.05
N LEU A 178 -17.78 3.45 -20.51
CA LEU A 178 -16.46 3.96 -20.84
C LEU A 178 -15.57 4.10 -19.59
N ILE A 179 -16.13 4.58 -18.48
CA ILE A 179 -15.44 4.67 -17.19
C ILE A 179 -15.08 3.27 -16.68
N GLU A 180 -16.00 2.31 -16.73
CA GLU A 180 -15.78 0.93 -16.29
C GLU A 180 -14.68 0.27 -17.11
N LYS A 181 -14.72 0.38 -18.44
CA LYS A 181 -13.70 -0.14 -19.34
C LYS A 181 -12.31 0.43 -19.05
N LYS A 182 -12.22 1.75 -18.78
CA LYS A 182 -10.94 2.39 -18.39
C LYS A 182 -10.48 1.94 -17.01
N SER A 183 -11.39 1.80 -16.05
CA SER A 183 -11.09 1.31 -14.69
C SER A 183 -10.54 -0.12 -14.72
N LEU A 184 -11.17 -1.02 -15.48
CA LEU A 184 -10.70 -2.40 -15.68
C LEU A 184 -9.32 -2.43 -16.33
N LYS A 185 -9.12 -1.63 -17.39
CA LYS A 185 -7.80 -1.50 -18.03
C LYS A 185 -6.74 -1.07 -17.02
N LEU A 186 -7.02 -0.06 -16.19
CA LEU A 186 -6.08 0.38 -15.16
C LEU A 186 -5.82 -0.73 -14.13
N GLU A 187 -6.85 -1.44 -13.66
CA GLU A 187 -6.69 -2.52 -12.67
C GLU A 187 -5.76 -3.63 -13.18
N PHE A 188 -5.95 -4.06 -14.43
CA PHE A 188 -5.19 -5.15 -15.06
C PHE A 188 -3.96 -4.72 -15.87
N TYR A 189 -3.69 -3.41 -15.99
CA TYR A 189 -2.51 -2.88 -16.68
C TYR A 189 -1.22 -3.40 -16.02
N ARG A 190 -0.38 -4.07 -16.81
CA ARG A 190 0.93 -4.60 -16.38
C ARG A 190 2.03 -3.70 -16.93
N VAL A 191 2.95 -3.28 -16.07
CA VAL A 191 4.09 -2.44 -16.48
C VAL A 191 5.37 -3.26 -16.49
N SER A 192 6.19 -3.04 -17.52
CA SER A 192 7.55 -3.58 -17.61
C SER A 192 8.56 -2.56 -17.11
N MET A 193 9.57 -3.02 -16.37
CA MET A 193 10.69 -2.16 -15.93
C MET A 193 11.44 -1.59 -17.13
N VAL A 194 11.68 -0.27 -17.10
CA VAL A 194 12.68 0.38 -17.96
C VAL A 194 14.04 0.13 -17.33
N HIS A 195 14.99 -0.42 -18.09
CA HIS A 195 16.37 -0.61 -17.61
C HIS A 195 16.98 0.73 -17.18
N GLY A 196 17.58 0.78 -15.98
CA GLY A 196 18.45 1.89 -15.57
C GLY A 196 17.91 2.88 -14.53
N HIS A 197 16.66 2.75 -14.05
CA HIS A 197 16.15 3.62 -12.97
C HIS A 197 16.36 3.02 -11.58
N LEU A 198 17.61 3.03 -11.13
CA LEU A 198 17.99 2.88 -9.71
C LEU A 198 18.81 4.13 -9.33
N LYS A 199 18.18 5.31 -9.32
CA LYS A 199 18.76 6.45 -8.61
C LYS A 199 18.11 6.52 -7.25
N ALA A 200 18.88 6.18 -6.21
CA ALA A 200 18.49 6.44 -4.85
C ALA A 200 18.33 7.97 -4.68
N ILE A 201 17.20 8.40 -4.12
CA ILE A 201 17.04 9.79 -3.69
C ILE A 201 18.00 9.97 -2.50
N GLU A 202 18.91 10.94 -2.58
CA GLU A 202 19.80 11.30 -1.46
C GLU A 202 18.98 11.96 -0.35
N ASN A 203 19.07 11.41 0.87
CA ASN A 203 18.47 11.88 2.12
C ASN A 203 16.94 12.13 2.17
N PRO A 204 16.08 11.12 1.94
CA PRO A 204 14.62 11.29 2.01
C PRO A 204 14.08 11.17 3.44
N PHE A 205 14.95 10.79 4.38
CA PHE A 205 14.61 10.51 5.77
C PHE A 205 14.15 11.77 6.52
N ASP A 206 14.79 12.91 6.29
CA ASP A 206 14.45 14.18 6.94
C ASP A 206 13.31 14.96 6.23
N LEU A 207 12.90 14.51 5.03
CA LEU A 207 11.83 15.15 4.24
C LEU A 207 10.43 14.81 4.74
N LEU A 208 10.29 13.78 5.57
CA LEU A 208 8.99 13.35 6.08
C LEU A 208 8.71 13.97 7.46
N PRO A 209 7.54 14.64 7.63
CA PRO A 209 7.20 15.35 8.87
C PRO A 209 7.29 14.50 10.14
N LEU A 210 6.97 13.21 10.04
CA LEU A 210 7.03 12.26 11.15
C LEU A 210 8.47 12.00 11.65
N PHE A 211 9.47 12.12 10.76
CA PHE A 211 10.88 11.90 11.09
C PHE A 211 11.56 13.17 11.57
N GLN A 212 11.04 14.35 11.24
CA GLN A 212 11.59 15.62 11.74
C GLN A 212 11.54 15.70 13.27
N SER A 213 10.50 15.14 13.89
CA SER A 213 10.32 15.12 15.34
C SER A 213 11.08 14.01 16.07
N LEU A 214 11.70 13.06 15.35
CA LEU A 214 12.38 11.94 15.99
C LEU A 214 13.76 12.34 16.51
N PRO A 215 14.15 11.90 17.72
CA PRO A 215 15.49 12.12 18.24
C PRO A 215 16.57 11.56 17.31
N ASN A 216 17.71 12.24 17.21
CA ASN A 216 18.80 11.83 16.31
C ASN A 216 19.27 10.38 16.51
N HIS A 217 19.30 9.88 17.75
CA HIS A 217 19.68 8.49 18.02
C HIS A 217 18.68 7.48 17.44
N GLU A 218 17.39 7.79 17.44
CA GLU A 218 16.38 6.96 16.80
C GLU A 218 16.49 7.05 15.28
N LYS A 219 16.68 8.24 14.72
CA LYS A 219 16.95 8.42 13.28
C LYS A 219 18.12 7.58 12.82
N THR A 220 19.26 7.64 13.51
CA THR A 220 20.47 6.86 13.16
C THR A 220 20.22 5.36 13.28
N ARG A 221 19.53 4.92 14.34
CA ARG A 221 19.13 3.51 14.50
C ARG A 221 18.27 3.06 13.33
N TRP A 222 17.29 3.86 12.92
CA TRP A 222 16.38 3.52 11.84
C TRP A 222 17.03 3.60 10.46
N GLN A 223 17.90 4.58 10.20
CA GLN A 223 18.72 4.63 9.00
C GLN A 223 19.63 3.40 8.90
N THR A 224 20.19 2.94 10.02
CA THR A 224 21.00 1.71 10.07
C THR A 224 20.15 0.48 9.76
N ILE A 225 18.94 0.40 10.33
CA ILE A 225 17.97 -0.67 10.02
C ILE A 225 17.57 -0.64 8.55
N MET A 226 17.31 0.52 7.95
CA MET A 226 16.98 0.65 6.52
C MET A 226 18.13 0.22 5.62
N LYS A 227 19.35 0.72 5.88
CA LYS A 227 20.55 0.32 5.13
C LYS A 227 20.82 -1.18 5.24
N ALA A 228 20.63 -1.77 6.42
CA ALA A 228 20.80 -3.21 6.64
C ALA A 228 19.66 -4.04 6.03
N LYS A 229 18.42 -3.51 5.99
CA LYS A 229 17.19 -4.24 5.59
C LYS A 229 16.61 -3.80 4.26
N HIS A 230 17.34 -3.13 3.38
CA HIS A 230 16.97 -2.81 1.99
C HIS A 230 16.50 -4.02 1.13
N ARG A 231 16.42 -5.21 1.72
CA ARG A 231 16.11 -6.49 1.11
C ARG A 231 14.95 -7.20 1.83
N TRP A 232 13.88 -6.49 2.21
CA TRP A 232 12.68 -7.11 2.83
C TRP A 232 12.08 -8.28 2.00
N TYR A 233 12.44 -8.35 0.71
CA TYR A 233 11.97 -9.31 -0.28
C TYR A 233 12.94 -10.49 -0.52
N ILE A 234 14.21 -10.35 -0.16
CA ILE A 234 15.29 -11.26 -0.57
C ILE A 234 15.93 -11.84 0.69
N ASN A 235 15.78 -13.16 0.88
CA ASN A 235 16.56 -13.89 1.86
C ASN A 235 18.05 -13.59 1.62
N GLU A 236 18.78 -13.10 2.62
CA GLU A 236 20.19 -12.71 2.50
C GLU A 236 21.11 -13.84 2.01
N SER A 237 20.65 -15.08 2.02
CA SER A 237 21.35 -16.26 1.50
C SER A 237 21.48 -16.32 -0.03
N ILE A 238 20.88 -15.39 -0.78
CA ILE A 238 20.84 -15.45 -2.25
C ILE A 238 22.01 -14.73 -2.94
N PHE A 239 22.67 -13.78 -2.26
CA PHE A 239 23.78 -12.99 -2.83
C PHE A 239 25.15 -13.30 -2.21
N LYS A 240 25.27 -14.38 -1.44
CA LYS A 240 26.58 -14.94 -1.09
C LYS A 240 26.96 -15.97 -2.13
N ARG A 241 27.48 -15.50 -3.27
CA ARG A 241 28.44 -16.19 -4.13
C ARG A 241 29.11 -15.15 -5.02
#